data_AF-A0A256BGH0-F1
#
_entry.id   AF-A0A256BGH0-F1
#
_cell.length_a   1.000
_cell.length_b   1.000
_cell.length_c   1.000
_cell.angle_alpha   90.00
_cell.angle_beta   90.00
_cell.angle_gamma   90.00
#
_symmetry.space_group_name_H-M   'P 1'
#
loop_
_entity.id
_entity.type
_entity.pdbx_description
1 polymer ?
#
loop_
_entity_poly.entity_id
_entity_poly.type
_entity_poly.pdbx_seq_one_letter_code
_entity_poly.pdbx_strand_id
1 'polypeptide(L)'
;MSSGYKATSTRMIAKEVGITQPTLYYHFKNKESLYLGVLDEIGGEVYTDLLAIVENDQLDLTGKLLQMSYYLQDNEDMDIYTMMQDMQADISIESRRILYQIFQESYKRPFILLFDDYEKQLKHQLTGEKIATYFFVTLAPYISSKHTISKTIALEEMIDLFLHGII
;
A
#
# COMPACT_ATOMS: atom_id res chain seq x y z
N MET A 1 12.88 -5.26 0.76
CA MET A 1 13.14 -6.37 1.72
C MET A 1 12.66 -7.71 1.13
N SER A 2 13.54 -8.56 0.61
CA SER A 2 13.11 -9.73 -0.19
C SER A 2 12.48 -10.90 0.58
N SER A 3 12.42 -10.86 1.92
CA SER A 3 12.03 -12.03 2.73
C SER A 3 10.97 -11.77 3.84
N GLY A 4 10.30 -10.61 3.85
CA GLY A 4 9.25 -10.28 4.83
C GLY A 4 9.72 -10.13 6.28
N TYR A 5 8.81 -9.78 7.20
CA TYR A 5 9.15 -9.56 8.62
C TYR A 5 9.81 -10.79 9.26
N LYS A 6 9.29 -11.99 9.00
CA LYS A 6 9.78 -13.22 9.65
C LYS A 6 11.22 -13.57 9.31
N ALA A 7 11.60 -13.50 8.04
CA ALA A 7 12.90 -14.00 7.60
C ALA A 7 14.05 -12.99 7.84
N THR A 8 13.74 -11.73 8.17
CA THR A 8 14.77 -10.70 8.41
C THR A 8 15.12 -10.61 9.90
N SER A 9 16.38 -10.74 10.30
CA SER A 9 16.80 -10.61 11.71
C SER A 9 17.57 -9.32 11.95
N THR A 10 17.49 -8.75 13.17
CA THR A 10 18.21 -7.51 13.52
C THR A 10 19.72 -7.64 13.38
N ARG A 11 20.27 -8.84 13.53
CA ARG A 11 21.68 -9.15 13.27
C ARG A 11 22.04 -9.05 11.79
N MET A 12 21.17 -9.53 10.89
CA MET A 12 21.38 -9.40 9.46
C MET A 12 21.31 -7.94 9.02
N ILE A 13 20.32 -7.19 9.53
CA ILE A 13 20.17 -5.77 9.25
C ILE A 13 21.44 -5.01 9.69
N ALA A 14 21.86 -5.17 10.95
CA ALA A 14 23.06 -4.50 11.47
C ALA A 14 24.31 -4.81 10.63
N LYS A 15 24.48 -6.08 10.21
CA LYS A 15 25.58 -6.50 9.34
C LYS A 15 25.52 -5.80 7.97
N GLU A 16 24.33 -5.73 7.38
CA GLU A 16 24.13 -5.13 6.04
C GLU A 16 24.45 -3.65 6.03
N VAL A 17 23.99 -2.90 7.05
CA VAL A 17 24.25 -1.45 7.16
C VAL A 17 25.61 -1.12 7.81
N GLY A 18 26.43 -2.13 8.14
CA GLY A 18 27.77 -1.93 8.70
C GLY A 18 27.82 -1.43 10.15
N ILE A 19 26.75 -1.62 10.94
CA ILE A 19 26.70 -1.22 12.36
C ILE A 19 26.72 -2.43 13.30
N THR A 20 26.96 -2.20 14.58
CA THR A 20 26.83 -3.26 15.59
C THR A 20 25.36 -3.46 15.97
N GLN A 21 24.99 -4.69 16.32
CA GLN A 21 23.62 -4.99 16.78
C GLN A 21 23.21 -4.14 18.03
N PRO A 22 24.08 -3.85 19.01
CA PRO A 22 23.76 -2.91 20.08
C PRO A 22 23.47 -1.48 19.60
N THR A 23 24.17 -0.99 18.58
CA THR A 23 23.90 0.34 17.98
C THR A 23 22.50 0.37 17.37
N LEU A 24 22.09 -0.72 16.72
CA LEU A 24 20.73 -0.85 16.19
C LEU A 24 19.68 -0.82 17.33
N TYR A 25 19.93 -1.51 18.45
CA TYR A 25 19.02 -1.51 19.60
C TYR A 25 18.98 -0.18 20.37
N TYR A 26 20.01 0.67 20.24
CA TYR A 26 19.99 2.02 20.78
C TYR A 26 18.90 2.88 20.12
N HIS A 27 18.69 2.72 18.81
CA HIS A 27 17.66 3.42 18.07
C HIS A 27 16.30 2.71 18.11
N PHE A 28 16.29 1.37 18.09
CA PHE A 28 15.07 0.57 18.01
C PHE A 28 15.00 -0.45 19.14
N LYS A 29 14.04 -0.28 20.06
CA LYS A 29 13.92 -1.11 21.26
C LYS A 29 13.74 -2.61 20.94
N ASN A 30 13.10 -2.92 19.82
CA ASN A 30 12.88 -4.29 19.37
C ASN A 30 12.71 -4.38 17.84
N LYS A 31 12.64 -5.62 17.34
CA LYS A 31 12.46 -5.91 15.91
C LYS A 31 11.16 -5.32 15.34
N GLU A 32 10.07 -5.31 16.12
CA GLU A 32 8.80 -4.71 15.69
C GLU A 32 8.94 -3.20 15.49
N SER A 33 9.58 -2.49 16.43
CA SER A 33 9.78 -1.03 16.34
C SER A 33 10.66 -0.64 15.14
N LEU A 34 11.67 -1.45 14.83
CA LEU A 34 12.48 -1.26 13.62
C LEU A 34 11.65 -1.50 12.36
N TYR A 35 10.89 -2.59 12.32
CA TYR A 35 10.04 -2.92 11.19
C TYR A 35 9.01 -1.83 10.91
N LEU A 36 8.29 -1.37 11.94
CA LEU A 36 7.31 -0.29 11.80
C LEU A 36 7.95 1.01 11.33
N GLY A 37 9.12 1.39 11.87
CA GLY A 37 9.82 2.61 11.44
C GLY A 37 10.26 2.57 9.98
N VAL A 38 10.70 1.40 9.48
CA VAL A 38 11.03 1.24 8.05
C VAL A 38 9.78 1.38 7.17
N LEU A 39 8.65 0.79 7.57
CA LEU A 39 7.43 0.86 6.78
C LEU A 39 6.77 2.24 6.82
N ASP A 40 6.96 2.98 7.91
CA ASP A 40 6.49 4.36 8.04
C ASP A 40 7.24 5.27 7.06
N GLU A 41 8.57 5.14 6.98
CA GLU A 41 9.40 5.88 6.02
C GLU A 41 8.99 5.58 4.58
N ILE A 42 8.95 4.29 4.20
CA ILE A 42 8.57 3.90 2.84
C ILE A 42 7.10 4.28 2.55
N GLY A 43 6.22 4.17 3.56
CA GLY A 43 4.84 4.61 3.47
C GLY A 43 4.72 6.10 3.16
N GLY A 44 5.58 6.94 3.74
CA GLY A 44 5.66 8.37 3.44
C GLY A 44 6.02 8.66 1.97
N GLU A 45 6.96 7.90 1.39
CA GLU A 45 7.31 8.00 -0.03
C GLU A 45 6.12 7.60 -0.91
N VAL A 46 5.49 6.46 -0.61
CA VAL A 46 4.28 5.98 -1.31
C VAL A 46 3.15 7.00 -1.26
N TYR A 47 2.89 7.59 -0.09
CA TYR A 47 1.87 8.63 0.04
C TYR A 47 2.15 9.82 -0.88
N THR A 48 3.41 10.28 -0.88
CA THR A 48 3.84 11.45 -1.64
C THR A 48 3.69 11.20 -3.14
N ASP A 49 4.14 10.06 -3.62
CA ASP A 49 4.08 9.70 -5.04
C ASP A 49 2.65 9.48 -5.53
N LEU A 50 1.82 8.80 -4.74
CA LEU A 50 0.40 8.64 -5.06
C LEU A 50 -0.33 9.99 -5.05
N LEU A 51 -0.04 10.87 -4.10
CA LEU A 51 -0.66 12.19 -4.03
C LEU A 51 -0.28 13.05 -5.24
N ALA A 52 0.96 12.98 -5.72
CA ALA A 52 1.38 13.66 -6.94
C ALA A 52 0.57 13.22 -8.17
N ILE A 53 0.17 11.94 -8.25
CA ILE A 53 -0.73 11.44 -9.30
C ILE A 53 -2.15 12.01 -9.12
N VAL A 54 -2.66 12.05 -7.88
CA VAL A 54 -3.99 12.62 -7.56
C VAL A 54 -4.07 14.09 -7.98
N GLU A 55 -3.00 14.86 -7.76
CA GLU A 55 -2.92 16.30 -8.07
C GLU A 55 -2.60 16.60 -9.54
N ASN A 56 -2.42 15.58 -10.39
CA ASN A 56 -2.11 15.78 -11.80
C ASN A 56 -3.37 16.14 -12.62
N ASP A 57 -3.54 17.43 -12.91
CA ASP A 57 -4.67 17.97 -13.69
C ASP A 57 -4.69 17.55 -15.16
N GLN A 58 -3.63 16.93 -15.68
CA GLN A 58 -3.60 16.41 -17.05
C GLN A 58 -4.25 15.02 -17.19
N LEU A 59 -4.56 14.36 -16.07
CA LEU A 59 -5.16 13.04 -16.03
C LEU A 59 -6.63 13.13 -15.64
N ASP A 60 -7.46 12.39 -16.35
CA ASP A 60 -8.82 12.10 -15.90
C ASP A 60 -8.82 11.02 -14.80
N LEU A 61 -10.01 10.71 -14.26
CA LEU A 61 -10.14 9.71 -13.19
C LEU A 61 -9.54 8.36 -13.60
N THR A 62 -9.82 7.89 -14.81
CA THR A 62 -9.31 6.62 -15.33
C THR A 62 -7.79 6.62 -15.39
N GLY A 63 -7.18 7.69 -15.92
CA GLY A 63 -5.73 7.86 -16.00
C GLY A 63 -5.08 7.89 -14.62
N LYS A 64 -5.69 8.59 -13.65
CA LYS A 64 -5.21 8.61 -12.26
C LYS A 64 -5.27 7.22 -11.62
N LEU A 65 -6.40 6.52 -11.74
CA LEU A 65 -6.54 5.16 -11.20
C LEU A 65 -5.55 4.19 -11.82
N LEU A 66 -5.35 4.25 -13.14
CA LEU A 66 -4.36 3.42 -13.82
C LEU A 66 -2.95 3.66 -13.30
N GLN A 67 -2.50 4.91 -13.28
CA GLN A 67 -1.15 5.23 -12.83
C GLN A 67 -0.94 4.87 -11.35
N MET A 68 -1.92 5.14 -10.49
CA MET A 68 -1.85 4.73 -9.08
C MET A 68 -1.82 3.20 -8.95
N SER A 69 -2.61 2.46 -9.72
CA SER A 69 -2.60 1.00 -9.70
C SER A 69 -1.30 0.38 -10.22
N TYR A 70 -0.72 0.93 -11.29
CA TYR A 70 0.60 0.49 -11.75
C TYR A 70 1.70 0.84 -10.76
N TYR A 71 1.66 2.03 -10.15
CA TYR A 71 2.59 2.41 -9.10
C TYR A 71 2.56 1.37 -7.96
N LEU A 72 1.38 0.94 -7.52
CA LEU A 72 1.26 -0.12 -6.51
C LEU A 72 1.65 -1.52 -7.00
N GLN A 73 1.60 -1.77 -8.30
CA GLN A 73 1.98 -3.06 -8.90
C GLN A 73 3.50 -3.18 -9.08
N ASP A 74 4.16 -2.10 -9.50
CA ASP A 74 5.56 -2.08 -9.92
C ASP A 74 6.52 -1.66 -8.80
N ASN A 75 6.01 -1.20 -7.66
CA ASN A 75 6.82 -0.86 -6.50
C ASN A 75 7.39 -2.14 -5.82
N GLU A 76 8.54 -2.59 -6.33
CA GLU A 76 9.24 -3.81 -5.87
C GLU A 76 9.72 -3.73 -4.41
N ASP A 77 9.88 -2.54 -3.86
CA ASP A 77 10.40 -2.34 -2.51
C ASP A 77 9.38 -2.71 -1.42
N MET A 78 8.09 -2.66 -1.75
CA MET A 78 6.98 -2.90 -0.82
C MET A 78 5.92 -3.83 -1.38
N ASP A 79 6.01 -5.10 -0.98
CA ASP A 79 4.95 -6.05 -1.21
C ASP A 79 3.82 -5.84 -0.19
N ILE A 80 2.80 -5.05 -0.56
CA ILE A 80 1.56 -4.82 0.22
C ILE A 80 0.98 -6.16 0.69
N TYR A 81 1.06 -7.20 -0.13
CA TYR A 81 0.57 -8.51 0.24
C TYR A 81 1.41 -9.12 1.37
N THR A 82 2.73 -8.98 1.34
CA THR A 82 3.60 -9.36 2.47
C THR A 82 3.30 -8.52 3.73
N MET A 83 3.07 -7.21 3.60
CA MET A 83 2.66 -6.35 4.73
C MET A 83 1.33 -6.81 5.34
N MET A 84 0.33 -7.16 4.52
CA MET A 84 -0.96 -7.69 5.00
C MET A 84 -0.83 -9.09 5.62
N GLN A 85 0.08 -9.94 5.14
CA GLN A 85 0.41 -11.21 5.79
C GLN A 85 1.07 -10.99 7.15
N ASP A 86 2.00 -10.03 7.24
CA ASP A 86 2.66 -9.65 8.49
C ASP A 86 1.63 -9.09 9.50
N MET A 87 0.58 -8.38 9.07
CA MET A 87 -0.56 -8.02 9.95
C MET A 87 -1.28 -9.24 10.54
N GLN A 88 -1.30 -10.37 9.84
CA GLN A 88 -1.97 -11.59 10.28
C GLN A 88 -1.05 -12.52 11.09
N ALA A 89 0.25 -12.23 11.18
CA ALA A 89 1.25 -13.13 11.74
C ALA A 89 2.19 -12.45 12.75
N ASP A 90 2.43 -13.11 13.90
CA ASP A 90 3.59 -12.96 14.80
C ASP A 90 4.09 -11.54 15.18
N ILE A 91 3.27 -10.50 15.04
CA ILE A 91 3.50 -9.16 15.61
C ILE A 91 2.45 -8.84 16.68
N SER A 92 2.83 -8.05 17.69
CA SER A 92 1.94 -7.66 18.79
C SER A 92 0.68 -6.91 18.32
N ILE A 93 -0.39 -6.93 19.13
CA ILE A 93 -1.66 -6.22 18.84
C ILE A 93 -1.40 -4.72 18.56
N GLU A 94 -0.54 -4.10 19.36
CA GLU A 94 -0.16 -2.69 19.18
C GLU A 94 0.54 -2.45 17.85
N SER A 95 1.52 -3.31 17.51
CA SER A 95 2.23 -3.21 16.24
C SER A 95 1.31 -3.45 15.04
N ARG A 96 0.33 -4.35 15.14
CA ARG A 96 -0.71 -4.53 14.09
C ARG A 96 -1.54 -3.26 13.89
N ARG A 97 -1.92 -2.59 14.98
CA ARG A 97 -2.69 -1.36 14.93
C ARG A 97 -1.91 -0.25 14.22
N ILE A 98 -0.63 -0.09 14.56
CA ILE A 98 0.26 0.89 13.92
C ILE A 98 0.46 0.53 12.44
N LEU A 99 0.70 -0.75 12.14
CA LEU A 99 0.86 -1.22 10.76
C LEU A 99 -0.38 -0.93 9.91
N TYR A 100 -1.58 -1.15 10.47
CA TYR A 100 -2.82 -0.80 9.82
C TYR A 100 -2.94 0.71 9.58
N GLN A 101 -2.52 1.55 10.53
CA GLN A 101 -2.51 3.01 10.35
C GLN A 101 -1.56 3.43 9.23
N ILE A 102 -0.34 2.89 9.18
CA ILE A 102 0.61 3.14 8.10
C ILE A 102 -0.02 2.77 6.75
N PHE A 103 -0.67 1.60 6.66
CA PHE A 103 -1.37 1.19 5.44
C PHE A 103 -2.48 2.17 5.04
N GLN A 104 -3.33 2.55 5.98
CA GLN A 104 -4.45 3.46 5.72
C GLN A 104 -3.96 4.82 5.21
N GLU A 105 -3.00 5.43 5.90
CA GLU A 105 -2.50 6.75 5.54
C GLU A 105 -1.66 6.73 4.27
N SER A 106 -0.78 5.74 4.11
CA SER A 106 0.16 5.73 2.99
C SER A 106 -0.48 5.29 1.68
N TYR A 107 -1.36 4.31 1.73
CA TYR A 107 -1.87 3.64 0.53
C TYR A 107 -3.31 4.00 0.25
N LYS A 108 -4.20 3.91 1.25
CA LYS A 108 -5.64 4.08 1.02
C LYS A 108 -6.04 5.55 0.92
N ARG A 109 -5.44 6.42 1.74
CA ARG A 109 -5.77 7.84 1.84
C ARG A 109 -5.70 8.58 0.50
N PRO A 110 -4.68 8.40 -0.37
CA PRO A 110 -4.66 9.03 -1.69
C PRO A 110 -5.88 8.67 -2.55
N PHE A 111 -6.31 7.40 -2.54
CA PHE A 111 -7.52 6.99 -3.28
C PHE A 111 -8.78 7.60 -2.67
N ILE A 112 -8.86 7.69 -1.34
CA ILE A 112 -9.99 8.36 -0.67
C ILE A 112 -10.09 9.82 -1.12
N LEU A 113 -8.95 10.54 -1.15
CA LEU A 113 -8.89 11.93 -1.61
C LEU A 113 -9.33 12.07 -3.08
N LEU A 114 -8.86 11.18 -3.95
CA LEU A 114 -9.27 11.12 -5.35
C LEU A 114 -10.78 10.91 -5.50
N PHE A 115 -11.34 9.93 -4.79
CA PHE A 115 -12.77 9.62 -4.87
C PHE A 115 -13.64 10.67 -4.20
N ASP A 116 -13.19 11.30 -3.12
CA ASP A 116 -13.91 12.42 -2.48
C ASP A 116 -13.97 13.65 -3.40
N ASP A 117 -12.92 13.90 -4.19
CA ASP A 117 -12.95 14.97 -5.20
C ASP A 117 -13.92 14.65 -6.33
N TYR A 118 -13.89 13.41 -6.84
CA TYR A 118 -14.80 12.95 -7.89
C TYR A 118 -16.27 12.92 -7.44
N GLU A 119 -16.57 12.45 -6.24
CA GLU A 119 -17.94 12.43 -5.68
C GLU A 119 -18.55 13.82 -5.57
N LYS A 120 -17.77 14.83 -5.16
CA LYS A 120 -18.24 16.23 -5.15
C LYS A 120 -18.72 16.69 -6.53
N GLN A 121 -18.15 16.15 -7.60
CA GLN A 121 -18.54 16.46 -8.98
C GLN A 121 -19.79 15.69 -9.40
N LEU A 122 -19.99 14.45 -8.92
CA LEU A 122 -21.08 13.56 -9.35
C LEU A 122 -22.33 13.50 -8.46
N LYS A 123 -22.28 14.00 -7.22
CA LYS A 123 -23.42 14.00 -6.26
C LYS A 123 -23.99 12.61 -5.97
N HIS A 124 -23.15 11.58 -5.89
CA HIS A 124 -23.59 10.25 -5.47
C HIS A 124 -23.67 10.17 -3.93
N GLN A 125 -24.19 9.04 -3.42
CA GLN A 125 -24.46 8.84 -1.99
C GLN A 125 -23.33 8.12 -1.25
N LEU A 126 -22.24 7.76 -1.94
CA LEU A 126 -21.14 6.99 -1.37
C LEU A 126 -20.01 7.94 -0.96
N THR A 127 -19.29 7.57 0.11
CA THR A 127 -18.12 8.31 0.54
C THR A 127 -16.88 7.78 -0.19
N GLY A 128 -15.86 8.61 -0.42
CA GLY A 128 -14.59 8.16 -1.00
C GLY A 128 -13.98 7.00 -0.22
N GLU A 129 -14.18 6.96 1.11
CA GLU A 129 -13.84 5.83 1.98
C GLU A 129 -14.43 4.49 1.50
N LYS A 130 -15.73 4.46 1.15
CA LYS A 130 -16.41 3.23 0.70
C LYS A 130 -15.94 2.82 -0.68
N ILE A 131 -15.79 3.80 -1.58
CA ILE A 131 -15.35 3.57 -2.96
C ILE A 131 -13.91 3.03 -2.95
N ALA A 132 -13.00 3.67 -2.21
CA ALA A 132 -11.62 3.21 -2.02
C ALA A 132 -11.58 1.80 -1.42
N THR A 133 -12.40 1.51 -0.41
CA THR A 133 -12.46 0.16 0.19
C THR A 133 -12.84 -0.89 -0.86
N TYR A 134 -13.86 -0.61 -1.68
CA TYR A 134 -14.28 -1.53 -2.74
C TYR A 134 -13.18 -1.67 -3.82
N PHE A 135 -12.57 -0.57 -4.24
CA PHE A 135 -11.49 -0.56 -5.21
C PHE A 135 -10.27 -1.38 -4.77
N PHE A 136 -9.87 -1.31 -3.50
CA PHE A 136 -8.75 -2.11 -2.99
C PHE A 136 -9.05 -3.61 -3.01
N VAL A 137 -10.31 -4.01 -2.76
CA VAL A 137 -10.72 -5.42 -2.87
C VAL A 137 -10.62 -5.92 -4.32
N THR A 138 -11.01 -5.08 -5.29
CA THR A 138 -10.92 -5.43 -6.72
C THR A 138 -9.48 -5.36 -7.24
N LEU A 139 -8.66 -4.46 -6.70
CA LEU A 139 -7.26 -4.29 -7.07
C LEU A 139 -6.33 -5.35 -6.46
N ALA A 140 -6.68 -5.93 -5.31
CA ALA A 140 -5.83 -6.88 -4.57
C ALA A 140 -5.19 -8.01 -5.41
N PRO A 141 -5.89 -8.64 -6.38
CA PRO A 141 -5.29 -9.66 -7.25
C PRO A 141 -4.24 -9.12 -8.23
N TYR A 142 -4.24 -7.81 -8.51
CA TYR A 142 -3.35 -7.19 -9.49
C TYR A 142 -2.02 -6.77 -8.89
N ILE A 143 -2.03 -6.38 -7.62
CA ILE A 143 -0.86 -5.90 -6.85
C ILE A 143 -0.12 -7.02 -6.09
N SER A 144 -0.71 -8.21 -5.96
CA SER A 144 -0.03 -9.33 -5.28
C SER A 144 0.92 -10.06 -6.23
N SER A 145 2.22 -9.95 -5.95
CA SER A 145 3.30 -10.61 -6.73
C SER A 145 3.25 -12.15 -6.73
N LYS A 146 2.52 -12.77 -5.78
CA LYS A 146 2.50 -14.23 -5.57
C LYS A 146 1.21 -14.93 -6.01
N HIS A 147 0.21 -14.20 -6.48
CA HIS A 147 -1.01 -14.79 -7.03
C HIS A 147 -0.92 -14.84 -8.55
N THR A 148 -0.38 -15.94 -9.07
CA THR A 148 -0.64 -16.41 -10.43
C THR A 148 -2.08 -16.92 -10.53
N ILE A 149 -3.06 -16.16 -10.01
CA ILE A 149 -4.42 -16.32 -10.50
C ILE A 149 -4.33 -15.86 -11.94
N SER A 150 -4.68 -16.73 -12.89
CA SER A 150 -4.79 -16.35 -14.29
C SER A 150 -5.67 -15.11 -14.36
N LYS A 151 -5.08 -13.93 -14.53
CA LYS A 151 -5.82 -12.68 -14.69
C LYS A 151 -6.60 -12.83 -15.99
N THR A 152 -7.89 -13.15 -15.88
CA THR A 152 -8.77 -13.30 -17.05
C THR A 152 -9.12 -11.97 -17.67
N ILE A 153 -8.92 -10.88 -16.91
CA ILE A 153 -9.25 -9.50 -17.24
C ILE A 153 -7.98 -8.67 -17.01
N ALA A 154 -7.65 -7.76 -17.92
CA ALA A 154 -6.52 -6.83 -17.79
C ALA A 154 -6.80 -5.77 -16.71
N LEU A 155 -5.77 -5.09 -16.19
CA LEU A 155 -5.95 -4.08 -15.14
C LEU A 155 -6.84 -2.92 -15.63
N GLU A 156 -6.63 -2.54 -16.87
CA GLU A 156 -7.37 -1.52 -17.62
C GLU A 156 -8.85 -1.89 -17.73
N GLU A 157 -9.14 -3.13 -18.10
CA GLU A 157 -10.51 -3.66 -18.18
C GLU A 157 -11.16 -3.75 -16.79
N MET A 158 -10.39 -4.08 -15.75
CA MET A 158 -10.90 -4.09 -14.37
C MET A 158 -11.28 -2.69 -13.89
N ILE A 159 -10.45 -1.69 -14.18
CA ILE A 159 -10.73 -0.29 -13.84
C ILE A 159 -11.95 0.22 -14.62
N ASP A 160 -12.06 -0.12 -15.90
CA ASP A 160 -13.25 0.22 -16.71
C ASP A 160 -14.53 -0.39 -16.13
N LEU A 161 -14.50 -1.68 -15.80
CA LEU A 161 -15.61 -2.37 -15.12
C LEU A 161 -15.93 -1.78 -13.76
N PHE A 162 -14.93 -1.32 -13.01
CA PHE A 162 -15.14 -0.68 -11.71
C PHE A 162 -15.86 0.66 -11.85
N LEU A 163 -15.50 1.47 -12.85
CA LEU A 163 -16.08 2.80 -13.07
C LEU A 163 -17.47 2.76 -13.69
N HIS A 164 -17.71 1.81 -14.59
CA HIS A 164 -18.93 1.76 -15.40
C HIS A 164 -19.88 0.61 -15.00
N GLY A 165 -19.41 -0.37 -14.24
CA GLY A 165 -20.15 -1.59 -13.93
C GLY A 165 -20.23 -2.56 -15.12
N ILE A 166 -20.83 -3.74 -14.91
CA ILE A 166 -21.28 -4.61 -16.00
C ILE A 166 -22.68 -4.12 -16.37
N ILE A 167 -22.76 -3.30 -17.44
CA ILE A 167 -23.94 -2.81 -18.18
C ILE A 167 -25.30 -2.96 -17.46
#